data_AF-A0A2E5BXE0-F1
#
_entry.id   AF-A0A2E5BXE0-F1
#
_cell.length_a   1.000
_cell.length_b   1.000
_cell.length_c   1.000
_cell.angle_alpha   90.00
_cell.angle_beta   90.00
_cell.angle_gamma   90.00
#
_symmetry.space_group_name_H-M   'P 1'
#
loop_
_entity.id
_entity.type
_entity.pdbx_description
1 polymer ?
#
loop_
_entity_poly.entity_id
_entity_poly.type
_entity_poly.pdbx_seq_one_letter_code
_entity_poly.pdbx_strand_id
1 'polypeptide(L)'
;MVSRCLHCNGKLVRRLDEIACLRCGKIQYVSSTNINETFSKKTKNEWVRGINRDVFQVEYEIVHQQETKAIPEKGVYSGQPYASCLKINGPTGVLKMTVAREKLRKNFYQSTGLRLKDLEEAIG
;
A
#
# COMPACT_ATOMS: atom_id res chain seq x y z
N MET A 1 -26.03 -25.78 -13.12
CA MET A 1 -25.18 -26.96 -12.84
C MET A 1 -24.76 -26.92 -11.37
N VAL A 2 -24.96 -28.01 -10.61
CA VAL A 2 -24.62 -28.05 -9.18
C VAL A 2 -23.18 -28.53 -9.03
N SER A 3 -22.26 -27.67 -8.59
CA SER A 3 -20.87 -28.03 -8.36
C SER A 3 -20.77 -29.11 -7.27
N ARG A 4 -20.09 -30.22 -7.55
CA ARG A 4 -19.86 -31.32 -6.60
C ARG A 4 -18.40 -31.35 -6.17
N CYS A 5 -18.16 -31.77 -4.94
CA CYS A 5 -16.80 -31.88 -4.41
C CYS A 5 -16.02 -32.98 -5.16
N LEU A 6 -14.85 -32.63 -5.70
CA LEU A 6 -13.95 -33.57 -6.38
C LEU A 6 -13.48 -34.73 -5.50
N HIS A 7 -13.52 -34.59 -4.17
CA HIS A 7 -12.99 -35.57 -3.23
C HIS A 7 -14.04 -36.58 -2.73
N CYS A 8 -15.29 -36.16 -2.53
CA CYS A 8 -16.32 -37.02 -1.90
C CYS A 8 -17.68 -36.96 -2.61
N ASN A 9 -17.72 -36.32 -3.77
CA ASN A 9 -18.93 -36.04 -4.56
C ASN A 9 -20.05 -35.33 -3.77
N GLY A 10 -19.72 -34.75 -2.62
CA GLY A 10 -20.65 -34.07 -1.72
C GLY A 10 -21.06 -32.70 -2.24
N LYS A 11 -22.18 -32.19 -1.72
CA LYS A 11 -22.70 -30.87 -2.07
C LYS A 11 -21.71 -29.78 -1.66
N LEU A 12 -21.37 -28.91 -2.60
CA LEU A 12 -20.59 -27.71 -2.34
C LEU A 12 -21.53 -26.54 -2.03
N VAL A 13 -21.17 -25.74 -1.04
CA VAL A 13 -21.85 -24.48 -0.71
C VAL A 13 -20.83 -23.37 -0.86
N ARG A 14 -21.21 -22.34 -1.61
CA ARG A 14 -20.42 -21.12 -1.79
C ARG A 14 -20.81 -20.09 -0.74
N ARG A 15 -19.83 -19.59 -0.01
CA ARG A 15 -19.86 -18.37 0.80
C ARG A 15 -18.95 -17.33 0.12
N LEU A 16 -19.01 -16.07 0.55
CA LEU A 16 -18.44 -14.90 -0.14
C LEU A 16 -17.06 -15.17 -0.79
N ASP A 17 -16.11 -15.70 -0.02
CA ASP A 17 -14.73 -15.96 -0.47
C ASP A 17 -14.31 -17.46 -0.37
N GLU A 18 -15.26 -18.36 -0.13
CA GLU A 18 -14.96 -19.79 0.06
C GLU A 18 -16.05 -20.71 -0.51
N ILE A 19 -15.62 -21.86 -1.04
CA ILE A 19 -16.49 -22.97 -1.43
C ILE A 19 -16.18 -24.13 -0.50
N ALA A 20 -17.12 -24.47 0.38
CA ALA A 20 -16.97 -25.54 1.35
C ALA A 20 -17.81 -26.77 0.96
N CYS A 21 -17.25 -27.96 1.14
CA CYS A 21 -18.01 -29.20 1.03
C CYS A 21 -18.68 -29.56 2.36
N LEU A 22 -20.02 -29.68 2.36
CA LEU A 22 -20.77 -30.06 3.56
C LEU A 22 -20.53 -31.50 4.03
N ARG A 23 -19.95 -32.36 3.19
CA ARG A 23 -19.77 -33.78 3.51
C ARG A 23 -18.39 -34.10 4.09
N CYS A 24 -17.33 -33.50 3.55
CA CYS A 24 -15.95 -33.75 4.01
C CYS A 24 -15.27 -32.53 4.65
N GLY A 25 -15.96 -31.38 4.73
CA GLY A 25 -15.40 -30.16 5.31
C GLY A 25 -14.30 -29.51 4.47
N LYS A 26 -14.01 -29.99 3.26
CA LYS A 26 -12.95 -29.43 2.43
C LYS A 26 -13.35 -28.03 1.94
N ILE A 27 -12.52 -27.05 2.24
CA ILE A 27 -12.70 -25.65 1.87
C ILE A 27 -11.78 -25.35 0.68
N GLN A 28 -12.35 -24.82 -0.39
CA GLN A 28 -11.62 -24.18 -1.48
C GLN A 28 -11.85 -22.68 -1.34
N TYR A 29 -10.81 -21.93 -1.01
CA TYR A 29 -10.88 -20.48 -1.09
C TYR A 29 -11.01 -20.11 -2.56
N VAL A 30 -12.14 -19.50 -2.92
CA VAL A 30 -12.23 -18.87 -4.23
C VAL A 30 -11.44 -17.59 -4.06
N SER A 31 -10.22 -17.58 -4.59
CA SER A 31 -9.46 -16.35 -4.71
C SER A 31 -10.40 -15.36 -5.38
N SER A 32 -10.90 -14.39 -4.61
CA SER A 32 -11.64 -13.27 -5.15
C SER A 32 -10.73 -12.68 -6.21
N THR A 33 -11.08 -12.90 -7.47
CA THR A 33 -10.32 -12.44 -8.62
C THR A 33 -10.49 -10.93 -8.72
N ASN A 34 -9.90 -10.23 -7.75
CA ASN A 34 -9.34 -8.90 -7.87
C ASN A 34 -7.82 -8.97 -7.63
N ILE A 35 -7.20 -10.11 -7.97
CA ILE A 35 -5.74 -10.18 -8.23
C ILE A 35 -5.37 -9.49 -9.56
N ASN A 36 -6.33 -8.78 -10.16
CA ASN A 36 -6.14 -7.80 -11.23
C ASN A 36 -6.30 -6.35 -10.73
N GLU A 37 -6.34 -6.10 -9.41
CA GLU A 37 -5.76 -4.85 -8.92
C GLU A 37 -4.26 -5.00 -9.05
N THR A 38 -3.82 -4.75 -10.28
CA THR A 38 -2.46 -4.73 -10.74
C THR A 38 -1.57 -4.20 -9.62
N PHE A 39 -0.53 -4.96 -9.28
CA PHE A 39 0.72 -4.44 -8.73
C PHE A 39 1.37 -3.42 -9.70
N SER A 40 0.57 -2.61 -10.41
CA SER A 40 0.98 -1.33 -10.92
C SER A 40 1.47 -0.62 -9.69
N LYS A 41 2.75 -0.25 -9.65
CA LYS A 41 3.26 0.80 -8.80
C LYS A 41 2.29 1.98 -8.95
N LYS A 42 1.27 2.05 -8.09
CA LYS A 42 0.24 3.08 -8.18
C LYS A 42 0.94 4.32 -7.68
N THR A 43 1.47 5.09 -8.62
CA THR A 43 1.91 6.45 -8.39
C THR A 43 0.76 7.19 -7.74
N LYS A 44 0.96 7.62 -6.50
CA LYS A 44 -0.01 8.41 -5.74
C LYS A 44 0.46 9.84 -5.68
N ASN A 45 -0.50 10.73 -5.57
CA ASN A 45 -0.27 12.16 -5.42
C ASN A 45 -0.85 12.60 -4.08
N GLU A 46 -0.05 13.29 -3.28
CA GLU A 46 -0.48 13.86 -2.02
C GLU A 46 -0.16 15.35 -1.93
N TRP A 47 -1.11 16.12 -1.42
CA TRP A 47 -0.92 17.56 -1.18
C TRP A 47 -0.38 17.79 0.22
N VAL A 48 0.88 18.20 0.30
CA VAL A 48 1.58 18.42 1.58
C VAL A 48 1.89 19.88 1.77
N ARG A 49 1.57 20.41 2.96
CA ARG A 49 1.93 21.78 3.32
C ARG A 49 3.42 21.87 3.69
N GLY A 50 4.07 22.91 3.21
CA GLY A 50 5.44 23.28 3.54
C GLY A 50 5.57 24.19 4.75
N ILE A 51 6.76 24.77 4.91
CA ILE A 51 7.10 25.64 6.03
C ILE A 51 6.48 27.05 5.93
N ASN A 52 6.38 27.65 4.74
CA ASN A 52 5.83 29.00 4.55
C ASN A 52 4.38 29.02 4.06
N ARG A 53 3.57 28.03 4.46
CA ARG A 53 2.21 27.78 3.92
C ARG A 53 2.18 27.41 2.43
N ASP A 54 3.34 27.19 1.83
CA ASP A 54 3.46 26.61 0.50
C ASP A 54 2.74 25.26 0.46
N VAL A 55 2.18 24.92 -0.69
CA VAL A 55 1.57 23.61 -0.91
C VAL A 55 2.37 22.90 -1.99
N PHE A 56 2.78 21.68 -1.68
CA PHE A 56 3.52 20.81 -2.58
C PHE A 56 2.65 19.64 -2.97
N GLN A 57 2.59 19.35 -4.26
CA GLN A 57 2.06 18.09 -4.73
C GLN A 57 3.23 17.10 -4.81
N VAL A 58 3.21 16.10 -3.94
CA VAL A 58 4.22 15.05 -3.88
C VAL A 58 3.69 13.84 -4.65
N GLU A 59 4.34 13.51 -5.75
CA GLU A 59 4.11 12.28 -6.50
C GLU A 59 5.04 11.20 -5.95
N TYR A 60 4.50 10.06 -5.52
CA TYR A 60 5.26 9.01 -4.86
C TYR A 60 4.79 7.60 -5.22
N GLU A 61 5.73 6.65 -5.18
CA GLU A 61 5.42 5.21 -5.23
C GLU A 61 5.58 4.56 -3.85
N ILE A 62 4.66 3.66 -3.50
CA ILE A 62 4.76 2.88 -2.26
C ILE A 62 5.65 1.68 -2.53
N VAL A 63 6.90 1.71 -2.03
CA VAL A 63 7.91 0.67 -2.31
C VAL A 63 7.86 -0.46 -1.28
N HIS A 64 7.37 -0.19 -0.07
CA HIS A 64 7.12 -1.22 0.94
C HIS A 64 5.76 -0.96 1.58
N GLN A 65 4.73 -1.61 1.06
CA GLN A 65 3.51 -1.87 1.82
C GLN A 65 3.73 -3.26 2.43
N GLN A 66 3.99 -3.35 3.74
CA GLN A 66 3.96 -4.66 4.38
C GLN A 66 2.57 -5.25 4.10
N GLU A 67 2.54 -6.39 3.41
CA GLU A 67 1.39 -7.28 3.42
C GLU A 67 0.95 -7.37 4.87
N THR A 68 -0.28 -6.96 5.15
CA THR A 68 -0.84 -6.98 6.49
C THR A 68 -1.10 -8.45 6.83
N LYS A 69 -0.05 -9.23 7.09
CA LYS A 69 -0.21 -10.46 7.84
C LYS A 69 -0.71 -10.03 9.22
N ALA A 70 -1.90 -10.51 9.57
CA ALA A 70 -2.66 -10.14 10.76
C ALA A 70 -1.90 -10.37 12.09
N ILE A 71 -0.71 -10.96 12.07
CA ILE A 71 0.12 -11.21 13.24
C ILE A 71 1.60 -11.04 12.82
N PRO A 72 2.34 -10.05 13.35
CA PRO A 72 3.78 -10.00 13.14
C PRO A 72 4.45 -11.14 13.92
N GLU A 73 5.22 -11.99 13.24
CA GLU A 73 6.07 -12.99 13.89
C GLU A 73 7.13 -12.27 14.74
N LYS A 74 7.19 -12.60 16.04
CA LYS A 74 8.16 -12.01 16.98
C LYS A 74 9.58 -12.17 16.43
N GLY A 75 10.25 -11.07 16.17
CA GLY A 75 11.66 -11.02 15.73
C GLY A 75 11.86 -10.66 14.25
N VAL A 76 10.80 -10.53 13.45
CA VAL A 76 10.92 -9.99 12.09
C VAL A 76 10.96 -8.47 12.18
N TYR A 77 12.07 -7.87 11.74
CA TYR A 77 12.23 -6.42 11.65
C TYR A 77 11.14 -5.87 10.72
N SER A 78 10.06 -5.38 11.30
CA SER A 78 8.93 -4.76 10.59
C SER A 78 9.42 -3.42 10.04
N GLY A 79 10.08 -3.45 8.87
CA GLY A 79 10.56 -2.27 8.18
C GLY A 79 9.39 -1.31 7.97
N GLN A 80 9.46 -0.11 8.57
CA GLN A 80 8.39 0.88 8.48
C GLN A 80 8.04 1.16 7.01
N PRO A 81 6.75 1.22 6.66
CA PRO A 81 6.35 1.42 5.28
C PRO A 81 6.85 2.79 4.79
N TYR A 82 7.42 2.80 3.59
CA TYR A 82 8.01 3.99 3.00
C TYR A 82 7.56 4.18 1.55
N ALA A 83 7.57 5.44 1.16
CA ALA A 83 7.24 5.94 -0.16
C ALA A 83 8.50 6.54 -0.79
N SER A 84 8.78 6.19 -2.04
CA SER A 84 9.82 6.85 -2.84
C SER A 84 9.21 8.05 -3.56
N CYS A 85 9.81 9.23 -3.39
CA CYS A 85 9.38 10.45 -4.06
C CYS A 85 9.81 10.41 -5.52
N LEU A 86 8.84 10.48 -6.44
CA LEU A 86 9.09 10.52 -7.88
C LEU A 86 9.21 11.95 -8.39
N LYS A 87 8.34 12.84 -7.91
CA LYS A 87 8.29 14.22 -8.37
C LYS A 87 7.67 15.12 -7.32
N ILE A 88 8.12 16.38 -7.28
CA ILE A 88 7.45 17.44 -6.53
C ILE A 88 7.05 18.57 -7.46
N ASN A 89 5.77 18.92 -7.42
CA ASN A 89 5.26 20.14 -8.03
C ASN A 89 5.00 21.18 -6.93
N GLY A 90 5.48 22.41 -7.13
CA GLY A 90 5.34 23.50 -6.17
C GLY A 90 6.56 24.44 -6.19
N PRO A 91 6.68 25.36 -5.22
CA PRO A 91 7.82 26.27 -5.11
C PRO A 91 9.07 25.55 -4.59
N THR A 92 9.64 24.67 -5.42
CA THR A 92 10.80 23.81 -5.08
C THR A 92 12.04 24.61 -4.65
N GLY A 93 12.14 25.90 -5.02
CA GLY A 93 13.18 26.81 -4.54
C GLY A 93 13.26 26.90 -3.01
N VAL A 94 12.14 26.77 -2.30
CA VAL A 94 12.09 26.76 -0.82
C VAL A 94 12.66 25.46 -0.25
N LEU A 95 12.60 24.36 -1.01
CA LEU A 95 13.10 23.04 -0.60
C LEU A 95 14.64 22.93 -0.69
N LYS A 96 15.34 23.97 -1.15
CA LYS A 96 16.81 24.06 -1.03
C LYS A 96 17.27 24.14 0.44
N MET A 97 16.39 24.61 1.33
CA MET A 97 16.67 24.66 2.77
C MET A 97 16.44 23.30 3.41
N THR A 98 17.40 22.80 4.19
CA THR A 98 17.27 21.52 4.94
C THR A 98 16.04 21.50 5.83
N VAL A 99 15.76 22.60 6.54
CA VAL A 99 14.60 22.72 7.43
C VAL A 99 13.27 22.57 6.68
N ALA A 100 13.18 23.07 5.45
CA ALA A 100 11.98 22.94 4.62
C ALA A 100 11.77 21.49 4.17
N ARG A 101 12.85 20.77 3.82
CA ARG A 101 12.81 19.34 3.45
C ARG A 101 12.36 18.47 4.62
N GLU A 102 12.90 18.69 5.82
CA GLU A 102 12.49 17.96 7.02
C GLU A 102 11.02 18.23 7.38
N LYS A 103 10.58 19.49 7.27
CA LYS A 103 9.18 19.84 7.49
C LYS A 103 8.24 19.15 6.50
N LEU A 104 8.61 19.11 5.22
CA LEU A 104 7.85 18.41 4.19
C LEU A 104 7.75 16.90 4.49
N ARG A 105 8.88 16.25 4.80
CA ARG A 105 8.91 14.81 5.18
C ARG A 105 8.02 14.53 6.38
N LYS A 106 8.07 15.38 7.41
CA LYS A 106 7.24 15.25 8.61
C LYS A 106 5.75 15.38 8.29
N ASN A 107 5.37 16.39 7.52
CA ASN A 107 3.97 16.62 7.16
C ASN A 107 3.45 15.53 6.21
N PHE A 108 4.28 15.05 5.29
CA PHE A 108 3.95 13.90 4.43
C PHE A 108 3.69 12.65 5.27
N TYR A 109 4.54 12.36 6.25
CA TYR A 109 4.33 11.23 7.17
C TYR A 109 3.04 11.38 7.99
N GLN A 110 2.71 12.60 8.44
CA GLN A 110 1.45 12.85 9.15
C GLN A 110 0.21 12.63 8.27
N SER A 111 0.28 12.95 6.98
CA SER A 111 -0.84 12.78 6.03
C SER A 111 -1.01 11.32 5.59
N THR A 112 0.10 10.64 5.29
CA THR A 112 0.09 9.33 4.62
C THR A 112 0.46 8.15 5.51
N GLY A 113 1.08 8.39 6.67
CA GLY A 113 1.69 7.35 7.50
C GLY A 113 2.97 6.74 6.91
N LEU A 114 3.48 7.26 5.79
CA LEU A 114 4.62 6.71 5.05
C LEU A 114 5.85 7.62 5.16
N ARG A 115 7.03 7.02 5.31
CA ARG A 115 8.30 7.78 5.24
C ARG A 115 8.60 8.15 3.79
N LEU A 116 8.85 9.43 3.51
CA LEU A 116 9.24 9.90 2.18
C LEU A 116 10.75 9.79 1.95
N LYS A 117 11.17 8.99 0.96
CA LYS A 117 12.55 8.83 0.49
C LYS A 117 12.76 9.52 -0.86
N ASP A 118 14.01 9.61 -1.30
CA ASP A 118 14.41 10.10 -2.64
C ASP A 118 13.95 11.53 -2.97
N LEU A 119 13.62 12.28 -1.91
CA LEU A 119 13.20 13.66 -2.00
C LEU A 119 14.25 14.55 -2.68
N GLU A 120 15.53 14.28 -2.44
CA GLU A 120 16.64 15.09 -2.96
C GLU A 120 16.80 14.91 -4.46
N GLU A 121 16.61 13.69 -4.98
CA GLU A 121 16.60 13.41 -6.41
C GLU A 121 15.40 14.07 -7.11
N ALA A 122 14.25 14.14 -6.43
CA ALA A 122 13.03 14.74 -6.97
C ALA A 122 13.05 16.29 -6.99
N ILE A 123 13.94 16.94 -6.24
CA ILE A 123 14.03 18.41 -6.17
C ILE A 123 15.00 18.97 -7.24
N GLY A 124 16.03 18.21 -7.63
CA GLY A 124 17.08 18.65 -8.57
C GLY A 124 18.16 19.50 -7.91
#